data_AF-A0A2M9A8U2-F1
#
_entry.id   AF-A0A2M9A8U2-F1
#
_cell.length_a   1.000
_cell.length_b   1.000
_cell.length_c   1.000
_cell.angle_alpha   90.00
_cell.angle_beta   90.00
_cell.angle_gamma   90.00
#
_symmetry.space_group_name_H-M   'P 1'
#
loop_
_entity.id
_entity.type
_entity.pdbx_description
1 polymer ?
#
loop_
_entity_poly.entity_id
_entity_poly.type
_entity_poly.pdbx_seq_one_letter_code
_entity_poly.pdbx_strand_id
1 'polypeptide(L)'
;MNEFHSPFSRLFARTLLAGSLFILPTFAAGNSGSVGKVCYILGEVTVQKKAKSNWNPLRIGLKVHEKDLIRTLVESEAGIALSDGSSITIEENTTILFENAVNQKNETTKTVEIRTGRVFFDVQKQKSNEKFQFKTGTATAAIRGTNGFIEGSAAGTVVSLETGKMLITDTTGQEMELSGGETLVQEKGKPMRKFKTPNAGTKGLAKEITQERKNNTFTADNLEKKAKDLAAKNASLQNPCTFDPLPSIVTATEVHVSGKCADSVLVRVNGIDAVMSKEGTFDVPVIWDKESYGTKRIRVKCAQGEAEVLCKEANVEYVKQTSNDDSAFIRIQKQGKLSMNTVEGITVNADFFSEDPNAQVTVSLGSVTSPNLNTPKAGGHVSYTFRPRDPNVSWTEKFIYVTLQSKKKTLRDSIPVSFPPKLSIIGANADKCEIRYSLVGTHNSKVVIEEFVDGMPAFKTEHNQDIPSASLPMLSGNRKYRILVEDEAGNRSEISDSFLCNL
;
A
#
# COMPACT_ATOMS: atom_id res chain seq x y z
N MET A 1 2.63 -32.63 -94.76
CA MET A 1 3.19 -31.94 -93.59
C MET A 1 2.29 -30.76 -93.27
N ASN A 2 1.88 -30.69 -92.01
CA ASN A 2 0.71 -30.01 -91.43
C ASN A 2 0.44 -28.56 -91.86
N GLU A 3 -0.83 -28.31 -92.22
CA GLU A 3 -1.79 -27.33 -91.64
C GLU A 3 -1.27 -26.10 -90.87
N PHE A 4 -1.92 -24.93 -90.83
CA PHE A 4 -2.99 -24.24 -91.57
C PHE A 4 -3.16 -22.85 -90.88
N HIS A 5 -3.59 -21.84 -91.63
CA HIS A 5 -4.38 -20.66 -91.22
C HIS A 5 -3.86 -19.51 -90.32
N SER A 6 -3.85 -18.32 -90.94
CA SER A 6 -4.21 -16.98 -90.43
C SER A 6 -5.74 -16.85 -90.17
N PRO A 7 -6.34 -15.64 -89.98
CA PRO A 7 -6.05 -14.42 -89.19
C PRO A 7 -7.30 -14.00 -88.34
N PHE A 8 -7.27 -12.97 -87.46
CA PHE A 8 -8.49 -12.20 -87.05
C PHE A 8 -8.06 -10.89 -86.35
N SER A 9 -8.21 -9.71 -86.99
CA SER A 9 -9.35 -8.77 -86.96
C SER A 9 -9.52 -7.94 -85.66
N ARG A 10 -9.49 -6.62 -85.83
CA ARG A 10 -9.79 -5.58 -84.83
C ARG A 10 -11.28 -5.26 -84.86
N LEU A 11 -11.93 -5.09 -83.70
CA LEU A 11 -13.14 -4.25 -83.60
C LEU A 11 -13.31 -3.66 -82.20
N PHE A 12 -13.69 -2.38 -82.18
CA PHE A 12 -14.08 -1.56 -81.04
C PHE A 12 -15.43 -1.99 -80.45
N ALA A 13 -15.60 -1.92 -79.12
CA ALA A 13 -16.90 -1.67 -78.49
C ALA A 13 -16.74 -1.06 -77.08
N ARG A 14 -17.38 0.09 -76.87
CA ARG A 14 -17.56 0.79 -75.59
C ARG A 14 -18.71 0.14 -74.81
N THR A 15 -18.57 -0.07 -73.50
CA THR A 15 -19.72 -0.36 -72.61
C THR A 15 -19.54 0.19 -71.19
N LEU A 16 -20.34 1.21 -70.90
CA LEU A 16 -21.14 1.49 -69.68
C LEU A 16 -20.51 1.38 -68.28
N LEU A 17 -20.32 2.56 -67.69
CA LEU A 17 -20.16 2.84 -66.26
C LEU A 17 -21.39 2.34 -65.47
N ALA A 18 -21.21 1.32 -64.63
CA ALA A 18 -22.16 0.98 -63.56
C ALA A 18 -21.42 1.17 -62.22
N GLY A 19 -21.70 2.29 -61.55
CA GLY A 19 -21.13 2.62 -60.24
C GLY A 19 -21.69 1.70 -59.16
N SER A 20 -20.94 0.64 -58.84
CA SER A 20 -21.16 -0.18 -57.65
C SER A 20 -20.70 0.61 -56.42
N LEU A 21 -21.67 1.16 -55.68
CA LEU A 21 -21.47 1.75 -54.37
C LEU A 21 -21.17 0.61 -53.37
N PHE A 22 -19.89 0.27 -53.22
CA PHE A 22 -19.42 -0.58 -52.12
C PHE A 22 -19.64 0.16 -50.79
N ILE A 23 -20.76 -0.13 -50.14
CA ILE A 23 -20.98 0.22 -48.73
C ILE A 23 -20.02 -0.66 -47.93
N LEU A 24 -18.81 -0.13 -47.68
CA LEU A 24 -17.90 -0.73 -46.71
C LEU A 24 -18.63 -0.75 -45.36
N PRO A 25 -18.77 -1.90 -44.69
CA PRO A 25 -19.26 -1.90 -43.33
C PRO A 25 -18.24 -1.15 -42.48
N THR A 26 -18.58 0.08 -42.11
CA THR A 26 -17.92 0.79 -41.02
C THR A 26 -18.14 -0.04 -39.78
N PHE A 27 -17.15 -0.87 -39.45
CA PHE A 27 -17.00 -1.39 -38.11
C PHE A 27 -16.82 -0.18 -37.21
N ALA A 28 -17.91 0.25 -36.58
CA ALA A 28 -17.84 1.11 -35.42
C ALA A 28 -17.01 0.34 -34.39
N ALA A 29 -15.71 0.65 -34.32
CA ALA A 29 -14.88 0.29 -33.19
C ALA A 29 -15.48 1.04 -31.99
N GLY A 30 -16.46 0.42 -31.35
CA GLY A 30 -16.96 0.88 -30.07
C GLY A 30 -15.76 1.01 -29.17
N ASN A 31 -15.51 2.24 -28.72
CA ASN A 31 -14.35 2.61 -27.92
C ASN A 31 -14.52 1.99 -26.52
N SER A 32 -14.32 0.66 -26.41
CA SER A 32 -14.22 0.00 -25.11
C SER A 32 -12.89 0.43 -24.52
N GLY A 33 -12.94 1.23 -23.46
CA GLY A 33 -11.74 1.65 -22.75
C GLY A 33 -10.88 0.45 -22.38
N SER A 34 -9.56 0.57 -22.57
CA SER A 34 -8.63 -0.44 -22.08
C SER A 34 -8.64 -0.43 -20.55
N VAL A 35 -8.70 -1.61 -19.93
CA VAL A 35 -8.67 -1.78 -18.47
C VAL A 35 -7.23 -1.75 -17.95
N GLY A 36 -6.30 -2.26 -18.77
CA GLY A 36 -4.89 -2.36 -18.43
C GLY A 36 -4.06 -2.95 -19.57
N LYS A 37 -2.77 -3.14 -19.28
CA LYS A 37 -1.76 -3.68 -20.19
C LYS A 37 -1.04 -4.85 -19.53
N VAL A 38 -0.86 -5.92 -20.29
CA VAL A 38 -0.08 -7.08 -19.83
C VAL A 38 1.39 -6.69 -19.74
N CYS A 39 2.01 -6.89 -18.59
CA CYS A 39 3.40 -6.51 -18.33
C CYS A 39 4.30 -7.73 -18.07
N TYR A 40 3.73 -8.85 -17.64
CA TYR A 40 4.49 -10.05 -17.30
C TYR A 40 3.68 -11.31 -17.65
N ILE A 41 4.36 -12.34 -18.16
CA ILE A 41 3.80 -13.68 -18.41
C ILE A 41 4.85 -14.72 -18.04
N LEU A 42 4.42 -15.76 -17.32
CA LEU A 42 5.12 -17.01 -17.11
C LEU A 42 4.20 -18.16 -17.55
N GLY A 43 4.75 -19.17 -18.21
CA GLY A 43 3.97 -20.35 -18.64
C GLY A 43 2.92 -20.06 -19.72
N GLU A 44 1.83 -20.83 -19.70
CA GLU A 44 0.74 -20.74 -20.66
C GLU A 44 -0.41 -19.88 -20.14
N VAL A 45 -0.61 -18.74 -20.81
CA VAL A 45 -1.68 -17.79 -20.51
C VAL A 45 -2.48 -17.51 -21.76
N THR A 46 -3.80 -17.60 -21.65
CA THR A 46 -4.72 -17.41 -22.76
C THR A 46 -5.74 -16.33 -22.46
N VAL A 47 -6.23 -15.68 -23.52
CA VAL A 47 -7.27 -14.66 -23.48
C VAL A 47 -8.39 -14.99 -24.45
N GLN A 48 -9.62 -14.83 -23.97
CA GLN A 48 -10.82 -14.85 -24.79
C GLN A 48 -11.37 -13.43 -24.83
N LYS A 49 -11.36 -12.83 -26.03
CA LYS A 49 -11.86 -11.46 -26.25
C LYS A 49 -13.38 -11.43 -26.22
N LYS A 50 -13.95 -10.28 -25.82
CA LYS A 50 -15.41 -10.02 -25.86
C LYS A 50 -16.04 -10.50 -27.17
N ALA A 51 -17.14 -11.26 -27.05
CA ALA A 51 -17.93 -11.82 -28.16
C ALA A 51 -17.20 -12.82 -29.08
N LYS A 52 -16.00 -13.30 -28.70
CA LYS A 52 -15.31 -14.39 -29.38
C LYS A 52 -15.30 -15.63 -28.49
N SER A 53 -15.48 -16.82 -29.05
CA SER A 53 -15.40 -18.10 -28.32
C SER A 53 -13.96 -18.63 -28.21
N ASN A 54 -13.06 -18.20 -29.09
CA ASN A 54 -11.73 -18.77 -29.19
C ASN A 54 -10.77 -18.17 -28.16
N TRP A 55 -10.06 -19.06 -27.46
CA TRP A 55 -8.92 -18.71 -26.63
C TRP A 55 -7.69 -18.49 -27.50
N ASN A 56 -6.98 -17.39 -27.27
CA ASN A 56 -5.73 -17.06 -27.97
C ASN A 56 -4.62 -16.88 -26.94
N PRO A 57 -3.35 -17.11 -27.28
CA PRO A 57 -2.24 -16.78 -26.38
C PRO A 57 -2.27 -15.30 -25.95
N LEU A 58 -2.14 -15.05 -24.65
CA LEU A 58 -1.91 -13.71 -24.12
C LEU A 58 -0.46 -13.31 -24.43
N ARG A 59 -0.21 -12.03 -24.72
CA ARG A 59 1.14 -11.52 -25.04
C ARG A 59 1.46 -10.30 -24.19
N ILE A 60 2.73 -10.17 -23.80
CA ILE A 60 3.24 -8.97 -23.14
C ILE A 60 2.98 -7.76 -24.04
N GLY A 61 2.56 -6.64 -23.44
CA GLY A 61 2.19 -5.41 -24.12
C GLY A 61 0.77 -5.37 -24.66
N LEU A 62 0.04 -6.50 -24.67
CA LEU A 62 -1.35 -6.53 -25.12
C LEU A 62 -2.24 -5.72 -24.17
N LYS A 63 -3.14 -4.92 -24.75
CA LYS A 63 -4.21 -4.24 -24.01
C LYS A 63 -5.32 -5.21 -23.64
N VAL A 64 -5.67 -5.20 -22.36
CA VAL A 64 -6.83 -5.89 -21.80
C VAL A 64 -8.01 -4.94 -21.84
N HIS A 65 -9.15 -5.45 -22.27
CA HIS A 65 -10.38 -4.68 -22.40
C HIS A 65 -11.48 -5.28 -21.53
N GLU A 66 -12.54 -4.51 -21.36
CA GLU A 66 -13.74 -4.97 -20.68
C GLU A 66 -14.29 -6.24 -21.33
N LYS A 67 -14.72 -7.16 -20.48
CA LYS A 67 -15.27 -8.47 -20.84
C LYS A 67 -14.27 -9.43 -21.48
N ASP A 68 -12.97 -9.14 -21.42
CA ASP A 68 -11.95 -10.13 -21.72
C ASP A 68 -11.88 -11.15 -20.57
N LEU A 69 -11.87 -12.44 -20.91
CA LEU A 69 -11.48 -13.50 -19.97
C LEU A 69 -10.01 -13.80 -20.12
N ILE A 70 -9.32 -13.92 -18.99
CA ILE A 70 -7.91 -14.33 -18.95
C ILE A 70 -7.83 -15.60 -18.12
N ARG A 71 -7.08 -16.57 -18.64
CA ARG A 71 -6.89 -17.87 -18.02
C ARG A 71 -5.42 -18.25 -18.01
N THR A 72 -4.92 -18.60 -16.84
CA THR A 72 -3.58 -19.15 -16.58
C THR A 72 -3.71 -20.65 -16.30
N LEU A 73 -2.83 -21.45 -16.87
CA LEU A 73 -2.77 -22.90 -16.61
C LEU A 73 -1.84 -23.20 -15.42
N VAL A 74 -1.48 -24.47 -15.24
CA VAL A 74 -0.50 -24.93 -14.23
C VAL A 74 0.85 -24.25 -14.48
N GLU A 75 1.58 -23.92 -13.41
CA GLU A 75 2.92 -23.29 -13.49
C GLU A 75 2.94 -22.00 -14.33
N SER A 76 1.80 -21.31 -14.43
CA SER A 76 1.60 -20.14 -15.26
C SER A 76 1.15 -18.94 -14.42
N GLU A 77 1.60 -17.75 -14.79
CA GLU A 77 1.28 -16.50 -14.10
C GLU A 77 1.18 -15.35 -15.09
N ALA A 78 0.32 -14.37 -14.84
CA ALA A 78 0.24 -13.14 -15.64
C ALA A 78 0.12 -11.89 -14.77
N GLY A 79 0.98 -10.91 -15.02
CA GLY A 79 0.91 -9.58 -14.42
C GLY A 79 0.23 -8.59 -15.37
N ILE A 80 -0.71 -7.82 -14.84
CA ILE A 80 -1.46 -6.79 -15.57
C ILE A 80 -1.36 -5.47 -14.81
N ALA A 81 -0.79 -4.46 -15.45
CA ALA A 81 -0.83 -3.07 -14.98
C ALA A 81 -2.15 -2.44 -15.43
N LEU A 82 -2.92 -1.89 -14.50
CA LEU A 82 -4.21 -1.28 -14.75
C LEU A 82 -4.06 0.21 -15.05
N SER A 83 -5.09 0.79 -15.69
CA SER A 83 -5.11 2.18 -16.13
C SER A 83 -4.85 3.23 -15.04
N ASP A 84 -5.08 2.90 -13.77
CA ASP A 84 -4.84 3.82 -12.65
C ASP A 84 -3.47 3.68 -11.98
N GLY A 85 -2.61 2.79 -12.48
CA GLY A 85 -1.35 2.42 -11.85
C GLY A 85 -1.50 1.33 -10.77
N SER A 86 -2.70 0.77 -10.61
CA SER A 86 -2.89 -0.48 -9.88
C SER A 86 -2.33 -1.64 -10.68
N SER A 87 -2.19 -2.79 -10.04
CA SER A 87 -1.79 -4.02 -10.70
C SER A 87 -2.55 -5.21 -10.13
N ILE A 88 -2.69 -6.22 -10.98
CA ILE A 88 -3.08 -7.55 -10.54
C ILE A 88 -2.11 -8.59 -11.09
N THR A 89 -1.88 -9.64 -10.32
CA THR A 89 -1.11 -10.82 -10.73
C THR A 89 -2.01 -12.03 -10.59
N ILE A 90 -2.24 -12.70 -11.71
CA ILE A 90 -3.11 -13.86 -11.88
C ILE A 90 -2.23 -15.09 -11.75
N GLU A 91 -2.36 -15.87 -10.68
CA GLU A 91 -1.55 -17.08 -10.46
C GLU A 91 -2.07 -18.28 -11.26
N GLU A 92 -1.42 -19.42 -11.15
CA GLU A 92 -1.78 -20.65 -11.86
C GLU A 92 -3.23 -21.09 -11.62
N ASN A 93 -3.79 -21.84 -12.57
CA ASN A 93 -5.16 -22.38 -12.50
C ASN A 93 -6.24 -21.33 -12.21
N THR A 94 -6.04 -20.12 -12.72
CA THR A 94 -6.92 -18.98 -12.43
C THR A 94 -7.64 -18.54 -13.68
N THR A 95 -8.93 -18.23 -13.55
CA THR A 95 -9.73 -17.59 -14.60
C THR A 95 -10.39 -16.35 -14.04
N ILE A 96 -10.12 -15.21 -14.68
CA ILE A 96 -10.74 -13.94 -14.33
C ILE A 96 -11.51 -13.35 -15.50
N LEU A 97 -12.45 -12.47 -15.18
CA LEU A 97 -13.16 -11.61 -16.11
C LEU A 97 -13.05 -10.16 -15.61
N PHE A 98 -12.60 -9.26 -16.48
CA PHE A 98 -12.68 -7.83 -16.20
C PHE A 98 -14.06 -7.30 -16.56
N GLU A 99 -14.79 -6.77 -15.58
CA GLU A 99 -16.02 -6.02 -15.80
C GLU A 99 -15.75 -4.56 -15.43
N ASN A 100 -16.11 -3.61 -16.30
CA ASN A 100 -16.27 -2.23 -15.87
C ASN A 100 -17.74 -1.86 -16.00
N ALA A 101 -18.21 -1.06 -15.06
CA ALA A 101 -19.49 -0.41 -15.14
C ALA A 101 -19.30 1.08 -14.87
N VAL A 102 -19.86 1.91 -15.75
CA VAL A 102 -20.12 3.33 -15.46
C VAL A 102 -21.60 3.44 -15.16
N ASN A 103 -21.95 3.93 -13.98
CA ASN A 103 -23.36 4.12 -13.59
C ASN A 103 -23.85 5.53 -13.91
N GLN A 104 -25.17 5.76 -13.77
CA GLN A 104 -25.81 7.05 -14.08
C GLN A 104 -25.31 8.23 -13.23
N LYS A 105 -24.58 7.99 -12.14
CA LYS A 105 -24.02 9.02 -11.25
C LYS A 105 -22.59 9.44 -11.64
N ASN A 106 -22.11 9.06 -12.82
CA ASN A 106 -20.70 9.22 -13.23
C ASN A 106 -19.70 8.54 -12.25
N GLU A 107 -20.15 7.54 -11.50
CA GLU A 107 -19.22 6.68 -10.76
C GLU A 107 -18.70 5.59 -11.68
N THR A 108 -17.39 5.36 -11.62
CA THR A 108 -16.73 4.29 -12.36
C THR A 108 -16.38 3.16 -11.41
N THR A 109 -16.93 1.97 -11.65
CA THR A 109 -16.61 0.77 -10.87
C THR A 109 -15.79 -0.19 -11.74
N LYS A 110 -14.56 -0.43 -11.32
CA LYS A 110 -13.71 -1.49 -11.87
C LYS A 110 -13.96 -2.78 -11.08
N THR A 111 -14.37 -3.83 -11.77
CA THR A 111 -14.69 -5.13 -11.18
C THR A 111 -13.81 -6.21 -11.78
N VAL A 112 -13.18 -7.01 -10.92
CA VAL A 112 -12.49 -8.23 -11.34
C VAL A 112 -13.28 -9.41 -10.80
N GLU A 113 -13.98 -10.12 -11.68
CA GLU A 113 -14.64 -11.38 -11.32
C GLU A 113 -13.59 -12.51 -11.36
N ILE A 114 -13.39 -13.16 -10.22
CA ILE A 114 -12.53 -14.33 -10.05
C ILE A 114 -13.44 -15.56 -10.09
N ARG A 115 -13.40 -16.29 -11.20
CA ARG A 115 -14.22 -17.51 -11.37
C ARG A 115 -13.63 -18.69 -10.63
N THR A 116 -12.31 -18.80 -10.65
CA THR A 116 -11.52 -19.80 -9.92
C THR A 116 -10.09 -19.32 -9.83
N GLY A 117 -9.36 -19.79 -8.81
CA GLY A 117 -7.93 -19.55 -8.62
C GLY A 117 -7.64 -18.34 -7.74
N ARG A 118 -6.43 -17.79 -7.87
CA ARG A 118 -5.89 -16.75 -6.99
C ARG A 118 -5.42 -15.54 -7.76
N VAL A 119 -5.75 -14.36 -7.24
CA VAL A 119 -5.33 -13.06 -7.76
C VAL A 119 -4.68 -12.26 -6.63
N PHE A 120 -3.41 -11.92 -6.82
CA PHE A 120 -2.75 -10.87 -6.06
C PHE A 120 -3.08 -9.50 -6.63
N PHE A 121 -3.14 -8.48 -5.78
CA PHE A 121 -3.44 -7.13 -6.20
C PHE A 121 -2.68 -6.09 -5.38
N ASP A 122 -2.22 -5.04 -6.06
CA ASP A 122 -1.80 -3.78 -5.45
C ASP A 122 -2.64 -2.67 -6.07
N VAL A 123 -3.67 -2.25 -5.36
CA VAL A 123 -4.65 -1.30 -5.87
C VAL A 123 -4.37 0.08 -5.31
N GLN A 124 -4.24 1.05 -6.21
CA GLN A 124 -4.09 2.46 -5.88
C GLN A 124 -5.30 2.96 -5.12
N LYS A 125 -5.18 4.09 -4.41
CA LYS A 125 -6.33 4.69 -3.75
C LYS A 125 -7.27 5.29 -4.81
N GLN A 126 -8.48 4.77 -4.90
CA GLN A 126 -9.50 5.28 -5.83
C GLN A 126 -9.87 6.73 -5.52
N LYS A 127 -10.29 7.49 -6.53
CA LYS A 127 -10.92 8.81 -6.35
C LYS A 127 -12.28 8.66 -5.63
N SER A 128 -12.92 9.76 -5.26
CA SER A 128 -14.23 9.72 -4.57
C SER A 128 -15.34 9.12 -5.44
N ASN A 129 -15.27 9.29 -6.76
CA ASN A 129 -16.21 8.77 -7.75
C ASN A 129 -15.74 7.46 -8.40
N GLU A 130 -14.71 6.81 -7.86
CA GLU A 130 -14.18 5.55 -8.38
C GLU A 130 -14.30 4.46 -7.33
N LYS A 131 -14.62 3.24 -7.77
CA LYS A 131 -14.71 2.04 -6.95
C LYS A 131 -13.89 0.93 -7.59
N PHE A 132 -13.23 0.14 -6.76
CA PHE A 132 -12.57 -1.08 -7.20
C PHE A 132 -13.13 -2.23 -6.37
N GLN A 133 -13.55 -3.29 -7.03
CA GLN A 133 -14.11 -4.45 -6.36
C GLN A 133 -13.68 -5.75 -7.02
N PHE A 134 -13.69 -6.80 -6.22
CA PHE A 134 -13.58 -8.18 -6.68
C PHE A 134 -14.92 -8.88 -6.50
N LYS A 135 -15.21 -9.81 -7.38
CA LYS A 135 -16.40 -10.65 -7.29
C LYS A 135 -15.98 -12.11 -7.36
N THR A 136 -16.54 -12.94 -6.49
CA THR A 136 -16.41 -14.40 -6.54
C THR A 136 -17.82 -15.00 -6.60
N GLY A 137 -17.91 -16.33 -6.69
CA GLY A 137 -19.20 -17.02 -6.57
C GLY A 137 -19.88 -16.85 -5.20
N THR A 138 -19.14 -16.43 -4.16
CA THR A 138 -19.65 -16.38 -2.77
C THR A 138 -19.73 -14.98 -2.18
N ALA A 139 -19.06 -13.97 -2.75
CA ALA A 139 -19.06 -12.62 -2.21
C ALA A 139 -18.64 -11.55 -3.23
N THR A 140 -18.95 -10.30 -2.91
CA THR A 140 -18.36 -9.11 -3.53
C THR A 140 -17.48 -8.40 -2.50
N ALA A 141 -16.29 -7.99 -2.92
CA ALA A 141 -15.27 -7.40 -2.07
C ALA A 141 -14.86 -6.03 -2.60
N ALA A 142 -15.35 -4.96 -1.98
CA ALA A 142 -14.98 -3.59 -2.32
C ALA A 142 -13.71 -3.17 -1.57
N ILE A 143 -12.78 -2.52 -2.27
CA ILE A 143 -11.51 -2.08 -1.71
C ILE A 143 -11.22 -0.62 -2.02
N ARG A 144 -10.32 -0.03 -1.23
CA ARG A 144 -9.79 1.32 -1.47
C ARG A 144 -8.33 1.41 -1.05
N GLY A 145 -7.41 1.47 -2.02
CA GLY A 145 -5.98 1.59 -1.71
C GLY A 145 -5.38 0.36 -1.01
N THR A 146 -5.78 -0.83 -1.42
CA THR A 146 -5.55 -2.09 -0.67
C THR A 146 -4.52 -2.98 -1.40
N ASN A 147 -3.72 -3.71 -0.64
CA ASN A 147 -2.83 -4.74 -1.17
C ASN A 147 -3.11 -6.09 -0.48
N GLY A 148 -3.14 -7.16 -1.27
CA GLY A 148 -3.34 -8.50 -0.75
C GLY A 148 -3.57 -9.51 -1.87
N PHE A 149 -4.25 -10.60 -1.53
CA PHE A 149 -4.77 -11.54 -2.52
C PHE A 149 -6.18 -12.02 -2.16
N ILE A 150 -6.90 -12.45 -3.20
CA ILE A 150 -8.15 -13.21 -3.09
C ILE A 150 -7.95 -14.52 -3.82
N GLU A 151 -8.35 -15.61 -3.18
CA GLU A 151 -8.46 -16.94 -3.78
C GLU A 151 -9.91 -17.40 -3.70
N GLY A 152 -10.47 -17.77 -4.85
CA GLY A 152 -11.81 -18.36 -4.94
C GLY A 152 -11.72 -19.74 -5.57
N SER A 153 -12.35 -20.74 -4.95
CA SER A 153 -12.44 -22.09 -5.51
C SER A 153 -13.73 -22.79 -5.05
N ALA A 154 -14.02 -23.95 -5.63
CA ALA A 154 -15.10 -24.82 -5.14
C ALA A 154 -14.88 -25.31 -3.69
N ALA A 155 -13.64 -25.27 -3.20
CA ALA A 155 -13.27 -25.66 -1.83
C ALA A 155 -13.39 -24.51 -0.82
N GLY A 156 -13.77 -23.31 -1.27
CA GLY A 156 -13.93 -22.14 -0.42
C GLY A 156 -13.13 -20.93 -0.91
N THR A 157 -13.25 -19.85 -0.15
CA THR A 157 -12.67 -18.53 -0.45
C THR A 157 -11.65 -18.16 0.63
N VAL A 158 -10.51 -17.59 0.23
CA VAL A 158 -9.54 -16.98 1.15
C VAL A 158 -9.26 -15.57 0.69
N VAL A 159 -9.28 -14.62 1.63
CA VAL A 159 -8.90 -13.23 1.38
C VAL A 159 -7.84 -12.86 2.41
N SER A 160 -6.71 -12.34 1.97
CA SER A 160 -5.64 -11.95 2.90
C SER A 160 -5.08 -10.59 2.52
N LEU A 161 -5.15 -9.63 3.44
CA LEU A 161 -4.77 -8.24 3.19
C LEU A 161 -3.49 -7.90 3.91
N GLU A 162 -2.45 -7.51 3.17
CA GLU A 162 -1.26 -6.97 3.77
C GLU A 162 -1.52 -5.54 4.30
N THR A 163 -2.13 -4.69 3.47
CA THR A 163 -2.42 -3.29 3.81
C THR A 163 -3.78 -2.85 3.26
N GLY A 164 -4.34 -1.80 3.84
CA GLY A 164 -5.63 -1.23 3.44
C GLY A 164 -6.82 -1.89 4.11
N LYS A 165 -7.99 -1.76 3.47
CA LYS A 165 -9.27 -2.29 3.97
C LYS A 165 -10.08 -2.89 2.83
N MET A 166 -10.94 -3.85 3.18
CA MET A 166 -11.89 -4.46 2.26
C MET A 166 -13.24 -4.62 2.97
N LEU A 167 -14.31 -4.20 2.30
CA LEU A 167 -15.68 -4.49 2.69
C LEU A 167 -16.16 -5.69 1.87
N ILE A 168 -16.48 -6.78 2.54
CA ILE A 168 -16.92 -8.03 1.92
C ILE A 168 -18.42 -8.16 2.17
N THR A 169 -19.18 -8.27 1.10
CA THR A 169 -20.63 -8.51 1.13
C THR A 169 -20.90 -9.91 0.60
N ASP A 170 -21.45 -10.79 1.42
CA ASP A 170 -21.79 -12.15 0.99
C ASP A 170 -23.09 -12.19 0.15
N THR A 171 -23.49 -13.38 -0.30
CA THR A 171 -24.72 -13.57 -1.10
C THR A 171 -26.01 -13.32 -0.32
N THR A 172 -25.96 -13.24 1.02
CA THR A 172 -27.11 -12.90 1.88
C THR A 172 -27.21 -11.40 2.15
N GLY A 173 -26.20 -10.63 1.74
CA GLY A 173 -26.09 -9.19 2.02
C GLY A 173 -25.40 -8.88 3.34
N GLN A 174 -24.86 -9.88 4.05
CA GLN A 174 -24.08 -9.65 5.26
C GLN A 174 -22.74 -9.01 4.90
N GLU A 175 -22.42 -7.92 5.59
CA GLU A 175 -21.17 -7.19 5.42
C GLU A 175 -20.13 -7.57 6.49
N MET A 176 -18.88 -7.70 6.06
CA MET A 176 -17.72 -7.90 6.93
C MET A 176 -16.56 -7.01 6.49
N GLU A 177 -16.02 -6.22 7.41
CA GLU A 177 -14.78 -5.47 7.17
C GLU A 177 -13.56 -6.36 7.47
N LEU A 178 -12.60 -6.37 6.55
CA LEU A 178 -11.27 -6.96 6.70
C LEU A 178 -10.22 -5.84 6.59
N SER A 179 -9.28 -5.80 7.53
CA SER A 179 -8.19 -4.81 7.56
C SER A 179 -6.83 -5.42 7.22
N GLY A 180 -5.86 -4.58 6.87
CA GLY A 180 -4.46 -5.00 6.72
C GLY A 180 -3.95 -5.77 7.94
N GLY A 181 -3.18 -6.83 7.68
CA GLY A 181 -2.74 -7.79 8.70
C GLY A 181 -3.82 -8.81 9.09
N GLU A 182 -4.90 -8.97 8.32
CA GLU A 182 -5.95 -9.96 8.56
C GLU A 182 -6.13 -10.90 7.36
N THR A 183 -6.56 -12.12 7.67
CA THR A 183 -7.00 -13.11 6.69
C THR A 183 -8.41 -13.55 7.03
N LEU A 184 -9.26 -13.64 6.01
CA LEU A 184 -10.58 -14.24 6.04
C LEU A 184 -10.54 -15.57 5.30
N VAL A 185 -11.14 -16.59 5.91
CA VAL A 185 -11.32 -17.93 5.35
C VAL A 185 -12.80 -18.28 5.37
N GLN A 186 -13.31 -18.73 4.23
CA GLN A 186 -14.60 -19.38 4.11
C GLN A 186 -14.37 -20.79 3.58
N GLU A 187 -14.44 -21.78 4.45
CA GLU A 187 -14.44 -23.19 4.04
C GLU A 187 -15.79 -23.57 3.41
N LYS A 188 -15.81 -24.57 2.54
CA LYS A 188 -17.04 -25.06 1.92
C LYS A 188 -18.09 -25.43 2.97
N GLY A 189 -19.25 -24.77 2.92
CA GLY A 189 -20.38 -25.03 3.82
C GLY A 189 -20.20 -24.50 5.25
N LYS A 190 -19.13 -23.74 5.54
CA LYS A 190 -18.90 -23.10 6.84
C LYS A 190 -19.06 -21.58 6.75
N PRO A 191 -19.37 -20.89 7.86
CA PRO A 191 -19.38 -19.43 7.90
C PRO A 191 -17.99 -18.85 7.67
N MET A 192 -17.94 -17.58 7.28
CA MET A 192 -16.69 -16.85 7.15
C MET A 192 -16.05 -16.64 8.53
N ARG A 193 -14.75 -16.89 8.64
CA ARG A 193 -13.93 -16.59 9.83
C ARG A 193 -12.76 -15.71 9.44
N LYS A 194 -12.52 -14.63 10.20
CA LYS A 194 -11.31 -13.80 10.05
C LYS A 194 -10.41 -13.89 11.28
N PHE A 195 -9.12 -13.68 11.09
CA PHE A 195 -8.11 -13.68 12.15
C PHE A 195 -6.92 -12.79 11.77
N LYS A 196 -6.14 -12.38 12.78
CA LYS A 196 -4.89 -11.62 12.56
C LYS A 196 -3.82 -12.53 11.96
N THR A 197 -3.08 -12.01 11.00
CA THR A 197 -2.11 -12.76 10.21
C THR A 197 -0.91 -11.84 9.94
N PRO A 198 0.19 -11.99 10.68
CA PRO A 198 1.34 -11.08 10.55
C PRO A 198 1.98 -11.05 9.15
N ASN A 199 1.77 -12.07 8.31
CA ASN A 199 2.22 -12.14 6.91
C ASN A 199 1.05 -12.16 5.92
N ALA A 200 -0.03 -11.48 6.27
CA ALA A 200 -1.19 -11.36 5.39
C ALA A 200 -0.76 -10.83 4.01
N GLY A 201 -1.40 -11.35 2.96
CA GLY A 201 -1.17 -10.90 1.59
C GLY A 201 0.19 -11.26 0.98
N THR A 202 1.01 -12.12 1.60
CA THR A 202 2.33 -12.55 1.07
C THR A 202 2.23 -13.76 0.15
N LYS A 203 3.17 -13.92 -0.80
CA LYS A 203 3.26 -15.16 -1.61
C LYS A 203 3.61 -16.37 -0.73
N GLY A 204 4.35 -16.17 0.37
CA GLY A 204 4.65 -17.22 1.34
C GLY A 204 3.39 -17.82 1.96
N LEU A 205 2.47 -16.99 2.45
CA LEU A 205 1.18 -17.46 2.98
C LEU A 205 0.35 -18.18 1.91
N ALA A 206 0.35 -17.66 0.68
CA ALA A 206 -0.37 -18.25 -0.43
C ALA A 206 0.17 -19.64 -0.81
N LYS A 207 1.49 -19.85 -0.74
CA LYS A 207 2.11 -21.17 -0.91
C LYS A 207 1.66 -22.16 0.18
N GLU A 208 1.62 -21.74 1.44
CA GLU A 208 1.12 -22.58 2.54
C GLU A 208 -0.35 -22.98 2.30
N ILE A 209 -1.20 -22.05 1.86
CA ILE A 209 -2.60 -22.38 1.50
C ILE A 209 -2.64 -23.46 0.41
N THR A 210 -1.84 -23.32 -0.64
CA THR A 210 -1.76 -24.32 -1.72
C THR A 210 -1.31 -25.68 -1.18
N GLN A 211 -0.31 -25.73 -0.30
CA GLN A 211 0.18 -26.97 0.30
C GLN A 211 -0.87 -27.63 1.21
N GLU A 212 -1.53 -26.87 2.07
CA GLU A 212 -2.59 -27.39 2.96
C GLU A 212 -3.79 -27.93 2.16
N ARG A 213 -4.14 -27.29 1.03
CA ARG A 213 -5.17 -27.82 0.14
C ARG A 213 -4.73 -29.12 -0.55
N LYS A 214 -3.49 -29.19 -1.04
CA LYS A 214 -2.92 -30.42 -1.63
C LYS A 214 -2.91 -31.57 -0.62
N ASN A 215 -2.64 -31.27 0.65
CA ASN A 215 -2.59 -32.25 1.73
C ASN A 215 -3.99 -32.57 2.33
N ASN A 216 -5.06 -31.94 1.87
CA ASN A 216 -6.41 -32.01 2.45
C ASN A 216 -6.49 -31.62 3.94
N THR A 217 -5.56 -30.78 4.42
CA THR A 217 -5.49 -30.29 5.80
C THR A 217 -5.95 -28.84 5.95
N PHE A 218 -6.41 -28.23 4.86
CA PHE A 218 -6.86 -26.84 4.84
C PHE A 218 -8.01 -26.57 5.82
N THR A 219 -7.70 -25.81 6.88
CA THR A 219 -8.64 -25.29 7.87
C THR A 219 -8.20 -23.90 8.31
N ALA A 220 -9.12 -23.09 8.83
CA ALA A 220 -8.77 -21.78 9.38
C ALA A 220 -7.73 -21.88 10.51
N ASP A 221 -7.82 -22.89 11.38
CA ASP A 221 -6.90 -23.08 12.51
C ASP A 221 -5.48 -23.45 12.07
N ASN A 222 -5.34 -24.36 11.11
CA ASN A 222 -4.04 -24.73 10.58
C ASN A 222 -3.37 -23.55 9.87
N LEU A 223 -4.15 -22.78 9.10
CA LEU A 223 -3.64 -21.61 8.41
C LEU A 223 -3.19 -20.52 9.40
N GLU A 224 -3.94 -20.30 10.48
CA GLU A 224 -3.55 -19.35 11.52
C GLU A 224 -2.22 -19.75 12.19
N LYS A 225 -2.02 -21.05 12.45
CA LYS A 225 -0.76 -21.57 13.01
C LYS A 225 0.40 -21.35 12.04
N LYS A 226 0.26 -21.76 10.78
CA LYS A 226 1.30 -21.59 9.74
C LYS A 226 1.66 -20.12 9.52
N ALA A 227 0.67 -19.23 9.57
CA ALA A 227 0.90 -17.81 9.45
C ALA A 227 1.79 -17.23 10.56
N LYS A 228 1.69 -17.76 11.80
CA LYS A 228 2.56 -17.37 12.92
C LYS A 228 3.99 -17.88 12.71
N ASP A 229 4.16 -19.11 12.24
CA ASP A 229 5.48 -19.69 11.95
C ASP A 229 6.24 -18.89 10.86
N LEU A 230 5.53 -18.48 9.80
CA LEU A 230 6.11 -17.64 8.74
C LEU A 230 6.51 -16.25 9.27
N ALA A 231 5.84 -15.75 10.31
CA ALA A 231 6.09 -14.40 10.83
C ALA A 231 7.44 -14.32 11.53
N ALA A 232 7.78 -15.39 12.26
CA ALA A 232 9.10 -15.53 12.87
C ALA A 232 10.22 -15.55 11.83
N LYS A 233 9.99 -16.13 10.65
CA LYS A 233 10.97 -16.14 9.54
C LYS A 233 11.15 -14.76 8.89
N ASN A 234 10.07 -13.99 8.72
CA ASN A 234 10.14 -12.66 8.10
C ASN A 234 10.82 -11.62 9.00
N ALA A 235 10.68 -11.74 10.32
CA ALA A 235 11.23 -10.78 11.28
C ALA A 235 12.77 -10.64 11.23
N SER A 236 13.48 -11.63 10.69
CA SER A 236 14.94 -11.62 10.57
C SER A 236 15.45 -11.08 9.23
N LEU A 237 14.59 -10.88 8.23
CA LEU A 237 14.99 -10.40 6.91
C LEU A 237 15.12 -8.87 6.89
N GLN A 238 16.36 -8.39 6.82
CA GLN A 238 16.64 -6.98 6.55
C GLN A 238 16.45 -6.65 5.07
N ASN A 239 16.29 -5.36 4.75
CA ASN A 239 16.19 -4.90 3.36
C ASN A 239 17.47 -5.27 2.58
N PRO A 240 17.39 -6.21 1.61
CA PRO A 240 18.58 -6.71 0.91
C PRO A 240 18.89 -5.92 -0.36
N CYS A 241 18.21 -4.78 -0.57
CA CYS A 241 18.28 -4.00 -1.80
C CYS A 241 18.61 -2.53 -1.53
N THR A 242 19.27 -1.94 -2.52
CA THR A 242 19.50 -0.51 -2.65
C THR A 242 18.72 -0.01 -3.86
N PHE A 243 18.14 1.19 -3.77
CA PHE A 243 17.24 1.72 -4.79
C PHE A 243 17.69 3.08 -5.26
N ASP A 244 17.54 3.33 -6.56
CA ASP A 244 17.73 4.65 -7.12
C ASP A 244 16.65 5.61 -6.60
N PRO A 245 16.96 6.91 -6.48
CA PRO A 245 15.98 7.90 -6.03
C PRO A 245 14.82 7.97 -7.02
N LEU A 246 13.59 8.01 -6.49
CA LEU A 246 12.40 8.23 -7.30
C LEU A 246 12.02 9.71 -7.24
N PRO A 247 11.53 10.31 -8.34
CA PRO A 247 11.02 11.67 -8.32
C PRO A 247 9.73 11.74 -7.50
N SER A 248 9.55 12.79 -6.69
CA SER A 248 8.29 13.02 -5.97
C SER A 248 7.15 13.47 -6.90
N ILE A 249 7.46 14.07 -8.05
CA ILE A 249 6.51 14.63 -9.01
C ILE A 249 6.93 14.23 -10.42
N VAL A 250 5.98 13.79 -11.24
CA VAL A 250 6.20 13.43 -12.65
C VAL A 250 5.05 13.95 -13.53
N THR A 251 5.37 14.21 -14.79
CA THR A 251 4.40 14.52 -15.85
C THR A 251 4.33 13.42 -16.91
N ALA A 252 5.20 12.41 -16.81
CA ALA A 252 5.17 11.22 -17.65
C ALA A 252 4.12 10.23 -17.14
N THR A 253 3.63 9.37 -18.04
CA THR A 253 2.70 8.27 -17.73
C THR A 253 3.39 7.02 -17.18
N GLU A 254 4.66 7.15 -16.84
CA GLU A 254 5.47 6.08 -16.28
C GLU A 254 6.59 6.62 -15.39
N VAL A 255 7.05 5.76 -14.48
CA VAL A 255 8.28 5.96 -13.71
C VAL A 255 9.01 4.63 -13.60
N HIS A 256 10.33 4.67 -13.74
CA HIS A 256 11.18 3.49 -13.61
C HIS A 256 11.58 3.29 -12.16
N VAL A 257 11.35 2.09 -11.65
CA VAL A 257 11.80 1.65 -10.33
C VAL A 257 13.00 0.74 -10.55
N SER A 258 14.18 1.26 -10.24
CA SER A 258 15.45 0.58 -10.42
C SER A 258 16.23 0.46 -9.12
N GLY A 259 17.14 -0.50 -9.09
CA GLY A 259 18.01 -0.73 -7.95
C GLY A 259 18.91 -1.96 -8.12
N LYS A 260 19.64 -2.27 -7.06
CA LYS A 260 20.52 -3.43 -6.96
C LYS A 260 20.25 -4.18 -5.67
N CYS A 261 20.16 -5.50 -5.76
CA CYS A 261 19.90 -6.39 -4.65
C CYS A 261 21.03 -7.40 -4.46
N ALA A 262 21.09 -8.00 -3.27
CA ALA A 262 21.92 -9.16 -3.00
C ALA A 262 21.54 -10.36 -3.89
N ASP A 263 22.45 -11.33 -4.00
CA ASP A 263 22.23 -12.53 -4.81
C ASP A 263 21.00 -13.32 -4.36
N SER A 264 20.31 -13.93 -5.33
CA SER A 264 19.10 -14.74 -5.11
C SER A 264 17.90 -14.01 -4.51
N VAL A 265 17.92 -12.67 -4.49
CA VAL A 265 16.77 -11.85 -4.12
C VAL A 265 15.80 -11.75 -5.30
N LEU A 266 14.53 -12.07 -5.05
CA LEU A 266 13.43 -11.81 -5.96
C LEU A 266 12.81 -10.45 -5.62
N VAL A 267 12.63 -9.60 -6.62
CA VAL A 267 12.03 -8.27 -6.45
C VAL A 267 10.65 -8.24 -7.08
N ARG A 268 9.69 -7.64 -6.39
CA ARG A 268 8.32 -7.44 -6.87
C ARG A 268 7.93 -5.98 -6.73
N VAL A 269 7.66 -5.31 -7.84
CA VAL A 269 7.24 -3.91 -7.89
C VAL A 269 5.74 -3.88 -8.14
N ASN A 270 4.97 -3.32 -7.20
CA ASN A 270 3.50 -3.32 -7.23
C ASN A 270 2.94 -4.70 -7.60
N GLY A 271 3.31 -5.76 -6.88
CA GLY A 271 2.74 -7.09 -7.16
C GLY A 271 3.30 -7.83 -8.39
N ILE A 272 4.10 -7.18 -9.26
CA ILE A 272 4.64 -7.78 -10.49
C ILE A 272 6.12 -8.15 -10.30
N ASP A 273 6.48 -9.38 -10.67
CA ASP A 273 7.85 -9.88 -10.54
C ASP A 273 8.80 -9.16 -11.50
N ALA A 274 9.92 -8.68 -10.97
CA ALA A 274 10.97 -8.02 -11.73
C ALA A 274 11.91 -9.04 -12.38
N VAL A 275 12.37 -8.74 -13.59
CA VAL A 275 13.44 -9.52 -14.23
C VAL A 275 14.78 -9.02 -13.70
N MET A 276 15.51 -9.90 -13.02
CA MET A 276 16.82 -9.59 -12.44
C MET A 276 17.94 -9.84 -13.46
N SER A 277 18.90 -8.92 -13.54
CA SER A 277 20.15 -9.12 -14.29
C SER A 277 21.08 -10.09 -13.56
N LYS A 278 22.12 -10.57 -14.27
CA LYS A 278 23.18 -11.40 -13.66
C LYS A 278 23.95 -10.69 -12.55
N GLU A 279 23.94 -9.36 -12.53
CA GLU A 279 24.63 -8.53 -11.55
C GLU A 279 23.71 -8.12 -10.38
N GLY A 280 22.50 -8.68 -10.30
CA GLY A 280 21.52 -8.39 -9.26
C GLY A 280 20.81 -7.04 -9.42
N THR A 281 20.89 -6.42 -10.61
CA THR A 281 20.19 -5.16 -10.91
C THR A 281 18.83 -5.42 -11.54
N PHE A 282 17.89 -4.50 -11.35
CA PHE A 282 16.58 -4.54 -12.00
C PHE A 282 16.13 -3.13 -12.40
N ASP A 283 15.25 -3.08 -13.39
CA ASP A 283 14.56 -1.88 -13.84
C ASP A 283 13.14 -2.26 -14.26
N VAL A 284 12.14 -1.73 -13.57
CA VAL A 284 10.72 -2.03 -13.81
C VAL A 284 9.94 -0.73 -14.03
N PRO A 285 9.28 -0.55 -15.19
CA PRO A 285 8.40 0.59 -15.41
C PRO A 285 7.07 0.39 -14.66
N VAL A 286 6.71 1.36 -13.84
CA VAL A 286 5.35 1.50 -13.28
C VAL A 286 4.60 2.49 -14.16
N ILE A 287 3.53 2.02 -14.81
CA ILE A 287 2.79 2.77 -15.84
C ILE A 287 1.35 3.07 -15.41
N TRP A 288 0.78 4.14 -15.94
CA TRP A 288 -0.63 4.52 -15.76
C TRP A 288 -1.15 5.26 -16.99
N ASP A 289 -2.47 5.39 -17.10
CA ASP A 289 -3.08 6.12 -18.20
C ASP A 289 -2.96 7.64 -18.04
N LYS A 290 -2.97 8.34 -19.17
CA LYS A 290 -2.82 9.81 -19.25
C LYS A 290 -3.79 10.59 -18.35
N GLU A 291 -5.02 10.11 -18.19
CA GLU A 291 -6.04 10.80 -17.38
C GLU A 291 -6.01 10.42 -15.89
N SER A 292 -5.10 9.52 -15.49
CA SER A 292 -4.99 9.02 -14.12
C SER A 292 -4.18 9.93 -13.19
N TYR A 293 -4.38 11.24 -13.28
CA TYR A 293 -3.69 12.20 -12.40
C TYR A 293 -3.93 11.91 -10.92
N GLY A 294 -2.92 12.25 -10.12
CA GLY A 294 -2.89 12.05 -8.68
C GLY A 294 -1.74 11.15 -8.23
N THR A 295 -1.84 10.71 -7.00
CA THR A 295 -0.83 9.89 -6.34
C THR A 295 -0.71 8.49 -6.92
N LYS A 296 0.53 8.06 -7.14
CA LYS A 296 0.93 6.70 -7.49
C LYS A 296 1.76 6.13 -6.36
N ARG A 297 1.17 5.22 -5.59
CA ARG A 297 1.88 4.44 -4.58
C ARG A 297 2.72 3.38 -5.28
N ILE A 298 3.98 3.28 -4.89
CA ILE A 298 4.92 2.27 -5.36
C ILE A 298 5.36 1.46 -4.14
N ARG A 299 5.14 0.14 -4.20
CA ARG A 299 5.55 -0.80 -3.17
C ARG A 299 6.49 -1.81 -3.80
N VAL A 300 7.68 -1.92 -3.23
CA VAL A 300 8.68 -2.90 -3.65
C VAL A 300 8.87 -3.92 -2.53
N LYS A 301 8.55 -5.17 -2.83
CA LYS A 301 8.80 -6.30 -1.95
C LYS A 301 10.05 -7.03 -2.42
N CYS A 302 10.88 -7.44 -1.49
CA CYS A 302 12.00 -8.33 -1.76
C CYS A 302 11.82 -9.63 -1.01
N ALA A 303 12.11 -10.74 -1.68
CA ALA A 303 12.02 -12.06 -1.10
C ALA A 303 13.35 -12.80 -1.23
N GLN A 304 13.73 -13.51 -0.17
CA GLN A 304 14.88 -14.41 -0.13
C GLN A 304 14.42 -15.74 0.46
N GLY A 305 14.35 -16.77 -0.38
CA GLY A 305 13.71 -18.04 -0.01
C GLY A 305 12.21 -17.88 0.26
N GLU A 306 11.78 -18.21 1.47
CA GLU A 306 10.38 -18.06 1.92
C GLU A 306 10.11 -16.72 2.61
N ALA A 307 11.16 -15.98 2.97
CA ALA A 307 11.03 -14.72 3.68
C ALA A 307 10.78 -13.57 2.70
N GLU A 308 9.89 -12.64 3.06
CA GLU A 308 9.51 -11.48 2.24
C GLU A 308 9.40 -10.23 3.12
N VAL A 309 9.97 -9.10 2.65
CA VAL A 309 9.96 -7.81 3.35
C VAL A 309 9.60 -6.67 2.39
N LEU A 310 8.92 -5.64 2.92
CA LEU A 310 8.68 -4.38 2.20
C LEU A 310 9.98 -3.56 2.20
N CYS A 311 10.70 -3.59 1.08
CA CYS A 311 12.00 -2.92 0.94
C CYS A 311 11.89 -1.44 0.63
N LYS A 312 10.84 -1.04 -0.09
CA LYS A 312 10.60 0.35 -0.45
C LYS A 312 9.11 0.61 -0.55
N GLU A 313 8.66 1.68 0.06
CA GLU A 313 7.37 2.29 -0.21
C GLU A 313 7.60 3.75 -0.56
N ALA A 314 7.08 4.18 -1.71
CA ALA A 314 7.22 5.54 -2.21
C ALA A 314 5.89 6.02 -2.80
N ASN A 315 5.71 7.33 -2.83
CA ASN A 315 4.60 7.96 -3.54
C ASN A 315 5.16 8.92 -4.58
N VAL A 316 4.69 8.79 -5.81
CA VAL A 316 5.00 9.68 -6.92
C VAL A 316 3.71 10.41 -7.28
N GLU A 317 3.74 11.74 -7.39
CA GLU A 317 2.59 12.49 -7.85
C GLU A 317 2.62 12.67 -9.36
N TYR A 318 1.64 12.08 -10.06
CA TYR A 318 1.43 12.33 -11.48
C TYR A 318 0.54 13.56 -11.67
N VAL A 319 1.16 14.66 -12.09
CA VAL A 319 0.51 15.96 -12.21
C VAL A 319 0.21 16.32 -13.65
N LYS A 320 -0.93 16.99 -13.84
CA LYS A 320 -1.27 17.66 -15.09
C LYS A 320 -0.62 19.04 -15.04
N GLN A 321 0.15 19.40 -16.07
CA GLN A 321 0.56 20.79 -16.25
C GLN A 321 -0.66 21.59 -16.71
N THR A 322 -1.24 22.37 -15.82
CA THR A 322 -2.35 23.29 -16.07
C THR A 322 -2.04 24.69 -15.51
N SER A 323 -3.02 25.60 -15.58
CA SER A 323 -2.93 26.91 -14.93
C SER A 323 -3.82 27.01 -13.68
N ASN A 324 -4.49 25.92 -13.28
CA ASN A 324 -5.68 25.97 -12.42
C ASN A 324 -5.59 25.08 -11.17
N ASP A 325 -4.40 24.59 -10.80
CA ASP A 325 -4.21 23.80 -9.58
C ASP A 325 -5.02 22.49 -9.53
N ASP A 326 -5.40 21.96 -10.69
CA ASP A 326 -6.21 20.73 -10.76
C ASP A 326 -5.47 19.55 -10.12
N SER A 327 -4.15 19.51 -10.26
CA SER A 327 -3.26 18.49 -9.69
C SER A 327 -2.53 18.93 -8.42
N ALA A 328 -2.96 20.01 -7.76
CA ALA A 328 -2.37 20.42 -6.48
C ALA A 328 -2.46 19.30 -5.44
N PHE A 329 -1.40 19.12 -4.65
CA PHE A 329 -1.37 18.16 -3.55
C PHE A 329 -0.54 18.68 -2.38
N ILE A 330 -0.78 18.10 -1.21
CA ILE A 330 0.10 18.20 -0.04
C ILE A 330 0.16 16.85 0.66
N ARG A 331 1.35 16.43 1.09
CA ARG A 331 1.57 15.12 1.70
C ARG A 331 2.71 15.13 2.70
N ILE A 332 2.49 14.58 3.88
CA ILE A 332 3.52 14.36 4.89
C ILE A 332 4.38 13.14 4.49
N GLN A 333 5.71 13.28 4.54
CA GLN A 333 6.64 12.25 4.05
C GLN A 333 6.77 11.02 4.96
N LYS A 334 6.37 11.12 6.23
CA LYS A 334 6.54 10.04 7.22
C LYS A 334 5.22 9.34 7.54
N GLN A 335 5.23 8.00 7.48
CA GLN A 335 4.16 7.16 7.99
C GLN A 335 4.52 6.70 9.41
N GLY A 336 3.83 7.22 10.42
CA GLY A 336 3.99 6.82 11.82
C GLY A 336 3.74 7.97 12.80
N LYS A 337 3.33 7.66 14.03
CA LYS A 337 3.13 8.65 15.09
C LYS A 337 4.44 9.38 15.36
N LEU A 338 4.43 10.70 15.28
CA LEU A 338 5.57 11.53 15.69
C LEU A 338 5.54 11.71 17.20
N SER A 339 6.69 11.76 17.84
CA SER A 339 6.80 12.01 19.28
C SER A 339 7.62 13.25 19.53
N MET A 340 7.17 14.12 20.43
CA MET A 340 7.89 15.32 20.82
C MET A 340 9.22 14.96 21.50
N ASN A 341 10.34 15.33 20.89
CA ASN A 341 11.65 15.25 21.53
C ASN A 341 11.85 16.48 22.41
N THR A 342 12.20 16.30 23.68
CA THR A 342 12.32 17.39 24.66
C THR A 342 13.51 18.34 24.42
N VAL A 343 14.40 18.00 23.48
CA VAL A 343 15.55 18.80 23.07
C VAL A 343 15.33 19.37 21.67
N GLU A 344 15.07 18.52 20.69
CA GLU A 344 15.02 18.89 19.27
C GLU A 344 13.63 19.39 18.82
N GLY A 345 12.58 19.09 19.59
CA GLY A 345 11.20 19.38 19.23
C GLY A 345 10.58 18.28 18.37
N ILE A 346 9.63 18.66 17.53
CA ILE A 346 8.98 17.78 16.56
C ILE A 346 9.07 18.39 15.17
N THR A 347 9.75 17.70 14.26
CA THR A 347 9.91 18.14 12.87
C THR A 347 8.90 17.42 11.99
N VAL A 348 8.17 18.19 11.18
CA VAL A 348 7.24 17.69 10.16
C VAL A 348 7.81 18.03 8.79
N ASN A 349 7.92 16.99 7.96
CA ASN A 349 8.38 17.07 6.59
C ASN A 349 7.22 16.76 5.66
N ALA A 350 6.99 17.61 4.67
CA ALA A 350 5.94 17.42 3.69
C ALA A 350 6.38 17.85 2.29
N ASP A 351 5.81 17.20 1.29
CA ASP A 351 5.91 17.60 -0.11
C ASP A 351 4.59 18.22 -0.55
N PHE A 352 4.67 19.22 -1.41
CA PHE A 352 3.50 19.82 -2.01
C PHE A 352 3.74 20.17 -3.46
N PHE A 353 2.65 20.36 -4.20
CA PHE A 353 2.66 20.95 -5.53
C PHE A 353 1.47 21.90 -5.65
N SER A 354 1.74 23.08 -6.20
CA SER A 354 0.74 24.05 -6.61
C SER A 354 1.30 24.86 -7.76
N GLU A 355 0.45 25.11 -8.74
CA GLU A 355 0.66 26.00 -9.89
C GLU A 355 0.23 27.44 -9.55
N ASP A 356 -0.45 27.66 -8.40
CA ASP A 356 -0.77 29.00 -7.92
C ASP A 356 0.46 29.64 -7.25
N PRO A 357 1.04 30.70 -7.84
CA PRO A 357 2.22 31.36 -7.30
C PRO A 357 1.96 32.03 -5.94
N ASN A 358 0.69 32.20 -5.54
CA ASN A 358 0.30 32.78 -4.27
C ASN A 358 -0.22 31.73 -3.27
N ALA A 359 -0.06 30.43 -3.57
CA ALA A 359 -0.46 29.39 -2.64
C ALA A 359 0.26 29.57 -1.29
N GLN A 360 -0.43 29.20 -0.22
CA GLN A 360 0.11 29.19 1.13
C GLN A 360 0.26 27.76 1.59
N VAL A 361 1.43 27.43 2.11
CA VAL A 361 1.72 26.14 2.74
C VAL A 361 2.02 26.40 4.20
N THR A 362 1.25 25.81 5.11
CA THR A 362 1.44 25.99 6.55
C THR A 362 1.41 24.66 7.28
N VAL A 363 2.09 24.61 8.43
CA VAL A 363 2.05 23.48 9.37
C VAL A 363 1.44 23.98 10.67
N SER A 364 0.45 23.27 11.20
CA SER A 364 -0.26 23.66 12.42
C SER A 364 -0.30 22.54 13.45
N LEU A 365 -0.08 22.90 14.72
CA LEU A 365 -0.26 22.05 15.90
C LEU A 365 -1.12 22.81 16.91
N GLY A 366 -2.39 22.39 17.04
CA GLY A 366 -3.39 23.15 17.79
C GLY A 366 -3.61 24.54 17.20
N SER A 367 -3.50 25.58 18.03
CA SER A 367 -3.59 26.98 17.62
C SER A 367 -2.30 27.54 16.98
N VAL A 368 -1.17 26.85 17.12
CA VAL A 368 0.11 27.31 16.60
C VAL A 368 0.23 26.95 15.12
N THR A 369 0.51 27.94 14.28
CA THR A 369 0.68 27.76 12.84
C THR A 369 1.99 28.37 12.39
N SER A 370 2.73 27.67 11.53
CA SER A 370 3.96 28.17 10.93
C SER A 370 3.69 29.41 10.05
N PRO A 371 4.71 30.21 9.73
CA PRO A 371 4.67 31.10 8.57
C PRO A 371 4.36 30.34 7.27
N ASN A 372 4.06 31.07 6.20
CA ASN A 372 3.94 30.47 4.88
C ASN A 372 5.30 29.86 4.46
N LEU A 373 5.31 28.54 4.28
CA LEU A 373 6.47 27.74 3.89
C LEU A 373 6.55 27.54 2.37
N ASN A 374 5.59 28.08 1.60
CA ASN A 374 5.63 27.97 0.15
C ASN A 374 6.86 28.68 -0.41
N THR A 375 7.58 28.01 -1.30
CA THR A 375 8.63 28.64 -2.12
C THR A 375 8.02 28.94 -3.49
N PRO A 376 8.36 30.05 -4.18
CA PRO A 376 7.67 30.47 -5.43
C PRO A 376 7.74 29.48 -6.62
N LYS A 377 8.39 28.32 -6.46
CA LYS A 377 8.44 27.26 -7.47
C LYS A 377 7.20 26.39 -7.36
N ALA A 378 6.72 25.89 -8.51
CA ALA A 378 5.58 24.98 -8.56
C ALA A 378 5.92 23.65 -7.89
N GLY A 379 5.71 23.59 -6.58
CA GLY A 379 6.03 22.48 -5.70
C GLY A 379 7.38 22.56 -5.01
N GLY A 380 7.47 21.85 -3.88
CA GLY A 380 8.63 21.86 -3.03
C GLY A 380 8.52 20.93 -1.84
N HIS A 381 9.64 20.79 -1.15
CA HIS A 381 9.74 20.13 0.13
C HIS A 381 9.70 21.19 1.23
N VAL A 382 8.87 21.00 2.25
CA VAL A 382 8.80 21.86 3.43
C VAL A 382 9.14 21.07 4.68
N SER A 383 9.89 21.71 5.56
CA SER A 383 10.25 21.18 6.87
C SER A 383 9.96 22.25 7.92
N TYR A 384 9.25 21.89 8.99
CA TYR A 384 8.95 22.79 10.09
C TYR A 384 9.05 22.08 11.43
N THR A 385 9.66 22.73 12.41
CA THR A 385 9.88 22.18 13.75
C THR A 385 9.12 22.97 14.81
N PHE A 386 8.20 22.32 15.53
CA PHE A 386 7.65 22.90 16.76
C PHE A 386 8.61 22.65 17.91
N ARG A 387 8.94 23.71 18.66
CA ARG A 387 9.90 23.64 19.76
C ARG A 387 9.27 23.00 21.01
N PRO A 388 10.03 22.29 21.85
CA PRO A 388 9.50 21.59 23.03
C PRO A 388 8.96 22.48 24.15
N ARG A 389 9.16 23.80 24.07
CA ARG A 389 8.76 24.78 25.10
C ARG A 389 8.01 25.96 24.50
N ASP A 390 7.37 25.78 23.34
CA ASP A 390 6.54 26.81 22.75
C ASP A 390 5.30 27.01 23.66
N PRO A 391 5.15 28.18 24.31
CA PRO A 391 4.06 28.40 25.27
C PRO A 391 2.67 28.38 24.63
N ASN A 392 2.59 28.47 23.29
CA ASN A 392 1.32 28.48 22.57
C ASN A 392 0.88 27.09 22.12
N VAL A 393 1.77 26.08 22.19
CA VAL A 393 1.43 24.71 21.79
C VAL A 393 0.61 24.06 22.89
N SER A 394 -0.56 23.54 22.51
CA SER A 394 -1.31 22.63 23.35
C SER A 394 -0.67 21.23 23.30
N TRP A 395 -0.23 20.74 24.44
CA TRP A 395 0.47 19.45 24.56
C TRP A 395 -0.47 18.25 24.66
N THR A 396 -1.75 18.46 24.36
CA THR A 396 -2.81 17.43 24.32
C THR A 396 -3.30 17.15 22.90
N GLU A 397 -2.72 17.85 21.90
CA GLU A 397 -3.09 17.68 20.51
C GLU A 397 -2.83 16.27 20.02
N LYS A 398 -3.72 15.77 19.16
CA LYS A 398 -3.60 14.40 18.62
C LYS A 398 -2.93 14.37 17.27
N PHE A 399 -2.92 15.49 16.54
CA PHE A 399 -2.44 15.57 15.18
C PHE A 399 -1.69 16.87 14.91
N ILE A 400 -0.66 16.78 14.09
CA ILE A 400 -0.13 17.91 13.33
C ILE A 400 -0.78 17.88 11.95
N TYR A 401 -1.10 19.06 11.42
CA TYR A 401 -1.66 19.21 10.09
C TYR A 401 -0.74 20.01 9.19
N VAL A 402 -0.68 19.64 7.92
CA VAL A 402 -0.05 20.43 6.88
C VAL A 402 -1.14 20.85 5.89
N THR A 403 -1.22 22.14 5.60
CA THR A 403 -2.29 22.74 4.79
C THR A 403 -1.69 23.44 3.57
N LEU A 404 -2.21 23.13 2.39
CA LEU A 404 -2.01 23.90 1.17
C LEU A 404 -3.29 24.66 0.87
N GLN A 405 -3.24 25.98 0.86
CA GLN A 405 -4.34 26.84 0.47
C GLN A 405 -3.98 27.57 -0.82
N SER A 406 -4.74 27.35 -1.88
CA SER A 406 -4.64 28.11 -3.12
C SER A 406 -5.93 28.86 -3.41
N LYS A 407 -5.98 29.62 -4.51
CA LYS A 407 -7.20 30.32 -4.95
C LYS A 407 -8.42 29.40 -5.11
N LYS A 408 -8.22 28.13 -5.47
CA LYS A 408 -9.30 27.21 -5.85
C LYS A 408 -9.70 26.24 -4.75
N LYS A 409 -8.74 25.77 -3.95
CA LYS A 409 -8.99 24.71 -2.97
C LYS A 409 -8.05 24.81 -1.77
N THR A 410 -8.50 24.22 -0.67
CA THR A 410 -7.68 23.97 0.51
C THR A 410 -7.50 22.47 0.67
N LEU A 411 -6.26 22.00 0.68
CA LEU A 411 -5.88 20.62 0.91
C LEU A 411 -5.21 20.50 2.27
N ARG A 412 -5.49 19.41 2.98
CA ARG A 412 -4.96 19.17 4.32
C ARG A 412 -4.53 17.72 4.46
N ASP A 413 -3.33 17.51 4.98
CA ASP A 413 -2.84 16.20 5.42
C ASP A 413 -2.53 16.26 6.94
N SER A 414 -2.49 15.11 7.60
CA SER A 414 -2.31 15.04 9.06
C SER A 414 -1.49 13.84 9.52
N ILE A 415 -0.69 14.04 10.56
CA ILE A 415 0.12 12.98 11.18
C ILE A 415 -0.15 12.94 12.68
N PRO A 416 -0.39 11.75 13.29
CA PRO A 416 -0.62 11.67 14.71
C PRO A 416 0.65 12.04 15.50
N VAL A 417 0.46 12.68 16.65
CA VAL A 417 1.54 13.13 17.54
C VAL A 417 1.36 12.58 18.96
N SER A 418 2.47 12.36 19.67
CA SER A 418 2.55 12.11 21.12
C SER A 418 3.43 13.12 21.83
N PHE A 419 3.07 13.38 23.08
CA PHE A 419 3.84 14.18 24.01
C PHE A 419 4.14 13.33 25.26
N PRO A 420 5.11 12.41 25.18
CA PRO A 420 5.42 11.54 26.31
C PRO A 420 6.03 12.37 27.45
N PRO A 421 5.67 12.07 28.72
CA PRO A 421 6.24 12.77 29.85
C PRO A 421 7.74 12.45 29.96
N LYS A 422 8.57 13.39 30.40
CA LYS A 422 10.02 13.19 30.51
C LYS A 422 10.38 12.69 31.89
N LEU A 423 10.93 11.48 31.94
CA LEU A 423 11.54 10.92 33.13
C LEU A 423 13.06 11.16 33.11
N SER A 424 13.66 11.47 34.26
CA SER A 424 15.11 11.59 34.40
C SER A 424 15.56 11.14 35.79
N ILE A 425 16.65 10.37 35.85
CA ILE A 425 17.37 10.14 37.11
C ILE A 425 18.17 11.41 37.42
N ILE A 426 17.94 11.98 38.59
CA ILE A 426 18.61 13.21 39.04
C ILE A 426 19.67 12.94 40.13
N GLY A 427 19.73 11.71 40.63
CA GLY A 427 20.82 11.23 41.48
C GLY A 427 20.55 9.87 42.09
N ALA A 428 21.56 9.27 42.71
CA ALA A 428 21.42 8.07 43.53
C ALA A 428 22.38 8.14 44.73
N ASN A 429 22.02 7.50 45.84
CA ASN A 429 22.85 7.41 47.03
C ASN A 429 22.93 5.95 47.48
N ALA A 430 24.13 5.36 47.38
CA ALA A 430 24.36 3.96 47.70
C ALA A 430 24.27 3.65 49.21
N ASP A 431 24.63 4.60 50.07
CA ASP A 431 24.62 4.41 51.53
C ASP A 431 23.22 4.55 52.13
N LYS A 432 22.39 5.40 51.51
CA LYS A 432 20.96 5.55 51.86
C LYS A 432 20.05 4.63 51.07
N CYS A 433 20.60 3.91 50.09
CA CYS A 433 19.87 3.03 49.17
C CYS A 433 18.65 3.75 48.57
N GLU A 434 18.91 4.87 47.88
CA GLU A 434 17.87 5.76 47.36
C GLU A 434 18.22 6.25 45.95
N ILE A 435 17.28 6.09 45.01
CA ILE A 435 17.34 6.69 43.67
C ILE A 435 16.42 7.92 43.67
N ARG A 436 16.91 9.05 43.16
CA ARG A 436 16.11 10.25 42.95
C ARG A 436 15.81 10.44 41.47
N TYR A 437 14.54 10.70 41.16
CA TYR A 437 14.07 10.95 39.80
C TYR A 437 13.22 12.22 39.72
N SER A 438 13.11 12.77 38.52
CA SER A 438 12.17 13.83 38.16
C SER A 438 11.27 13.39 37.02
N LEU A 439 10.01 13.81 37.05
CA LEU A 439 9.03 13.64 35.99
C LEU A 439 8.48 15.01 35.59
N VAL A 440 8.64 15.39 34.32
CA VAL A 440 8.15 16.68 33.81
C VAL A 440 7.37 16.50 32.52
N GLY A 441 6.49 17.44 32.17
CA GLY A 441 5.69 17.34 30.94
C GLY A 441 4.53 16.35 31.08
N THR A 442 3.98 16.21 32.29
CA THR A 442 2.70 15.48 32.53
C THR A 442 1.49 16.27 32.02
N HIS A 443 1.64 17.59 31.85
CA HIS A 443 0.59 18.49 31.41
C HIS A 443 -0.71 18.36 32.23
N ASN A 444 -0.57 18.13 33.54
CA ASN A 444 -1.66 17.88 34.49
C ASN A 444 -2.56 16.68 34.13
N SER A 445 -2.08 15.80 33.25
CA SER A 445 -2.74 14.54 32.93
C SER A 445 -2.34 13.49 33.97
N LYS A 446 -3.22 12.54 34.21
CA LYS A 446 -2.92 11.40 35.06
C LYS A 446 -1.84 10.54 34.40
N VAL A 447 -0.83 10.17 35.18
CA VAL A 447 0.28 9.31 34.79
C VAL A 447 0.42 8.17 35.78
N VAL A 448 0.72 6.99 35.25
CA VAL A 448 1.01 5.78 36.01
C VAL A 448 2.52 5.56 35.96
N ILE A 449 3.14 5.42 37.13
CA ILE A 449 4.56 5.09 37.28
C ILE A 449 4.66 3.65 37.75
N GLU A 450 5.36 2.81 37.01
CA GLU A 450 5.65 1.42 37.35
C GLU A 450 7.16 1.20 37.46
N GLU A 451 7.59 0.64 38.58
CA GLU A 451 8.98 0.27 38.84
C GLU A 451 9.17 -1.23 38.68
N PHE A 452 10.31 -1.62 38.11
CA PHE A 452 10.76 -2.99 38.02
C PHE A 452 12.17 -3.10 38.55
N VAL A 453 12.44 -4.14 39.36
CA VAL A 453 13.77 -4.47 39.85
C VAL A 453 14.14 -5.86 39.36
N ASP A 454 15.27 -5.97 38.67
CA ASP A 454 15.75 -7.19 38.00
C ASP A 454 14.68 -7.85 37.10
N GLY A 455 13.83 -7.01 36.50
CA GLY A 455 12.75 -7.43 35.59
C GLY A 455 11.43 -7.79 36.28
N MET A 456 11.36 -7.81 37.61
CA MET A 456 10.12 -8.06 38.35
C MET A 456 9.43 -6.74 38.75
N PRO A 457 8.09 -6.62 38.61
CA PRO A 457 7.36 -5.45 39.10
C PRO A 457 7.58 -5.26 40.61
N ALA A 458 7.97 -4.07 41.03
CA ALA A 458 8.28 -3.73 42.42
C ALA A 458 7.31 -2.70 43.01
N PHE A 459 6.91 -1.70 42.22
CA PHE A 459 6.06 -0.61 42.70
C PHE A 459 5.19 -0.04 41.58
N LYS A 460 4.00 0.47 41.94
CA LYS A 460 3.08 1.13 41.02
C LYS A 460 2.34 2.27 41.72
N THR A 461 2.35 3.46 41.13
CA THR A 461 1.68 4.65 41.67
C THR A 461 1.08 5.51 40.56
N GLU A 462 0.15 6.39 40.92
CA GLU A 462 -0.49 7.35 40.03
C GLU A 462 -0.20 8.78 40.49
N HIS A 463 0.04 9.68 39.54
CA HIS A 463 0.23 11.10 39.78
C HIS A 463 -0.53 11.92 38.74
N ASN A 464 -0.89 13.16 39.07
CA ASN A 464 -1.65 14.04 38.17
C ASN A 464 -0.90 15.35 37.86
N GLN A 465 0.39 15.42 38.16
CA GLN A 465 1.21 16.62 37.99
C GLN A 465 2.70 16.26 37.90
N ASP A 466 3.50 17.23 37.46
CA ASP A 466 4.96 17.10 37.38
C ASP A 466 5.55 16.84 38.78
N ILE A 467 6.58 15.98 38.80
CA ILE A 467 7.33 15.58 39.99
C ILE A 467 8.75 16.15 39.84
N PRO A 468 9.06 17.31 40.43
CA PRO A 468 10.38 17.91 40.28
C PRO A 468 11.48 17.04 40.92
N SER A 469 11.15 16.32 41.99
CA SER A 469 12.01 15.34 42.65
C SER A 469 11.16 14.36 43.44
N ALA A 470 11.40 13.07 43.27
CA ALA A 470 10.89 11.99 44.11
C ALA A 470 11.96 10.92 44.30
N SER A 471 11.75 10.07 45.30
CA SER A 471 12.70 9.07 45.74
C SER A 471 12.13 7.67 45.66
N LEU A 472 12.95 6.72 45.22
CA LEU A 472 12.63 5.29 45.21
C LEU A 472 13.67 4.55 46.06
N PRO A 473 13.24 3.64 46.95
CA PRO A 473 14.15 2.84 47.74
C PRO A 473 14.87 1.80 46.86
N MET A 474 16.13 1.52 47.19
CA MET A 474 16.92 0.49 46.53
C MET A 474 16.98 -0.79 47.37
N LEU A 475 16.85 -1.94 46.71
CA LEU A 475 17.20 -3.25 47.25
C LEU A 475 18.73 -3.42 47.35
N SER A 476 19.16 -4.21 48.33
CA SER A 476 20.56 -4.49 48.61
C SER A 476 21.33 -5.08 47.43
N GLY A 477 22.61 -4.71 47.35
CA GLY A 477 23.51 -5.10 46.29
C GLY A 477 23.35 -4.28 45.01
N ASN A 478 23.96 -4.76 43.93
CA ASN A 478 23.86 -4.14 42.61
C ASN A 478 22.65 -4.70 41.87
N ARG A 479 21.66 -3.84 41.59
CA ARG A 479 20.36 -4.23 41.04
C ARG A 479 20.02 -3.38 39.83
N LYS A 480 19.32 -3.96 38.86
CA LYS A 480 18.85 -3.23 37.67
C LYS A 480 17.45 -2.70 37.91
N TYR A 481 17.29 -1.39 37.85
CA TYR A 481 16.01 -0.71 37.98
C TYR A 481 15.51 -0.28 36.62
N ARG A 482 14.20 -0.40 36.42
CA ARG A 482 13.49 0.16 35.28
C ARG A 482 12.26 0.88 35.78
N ILE A 483 12.15 2.16 35.47
CA ILE A 483 11.00 2.99 35.81
C ILE A 483 10.29 3.32 34.50
N LEU A 484 9.05 2.89 34.38
CA LEU A 484 8.15 3.14 33.27
C LEU A 484 7.11 4.17 33.71
N VAL A 485 6.85 5.17 32.86
CA VAL A 485 5.75 6.12 33.03
C VAL A 485 4.85 6.05 31.81
N GLU A 486 3.54 5.96 32.05
CA GLU A 486 2.51 5.96 31.02
C GLU A 486 1.42 6.97 31.37
N ASP A 487 1.03 7.82 30.42
CA ASP A 487 -0.12 8.72 30.57
C ASP A 487 -1.45 8.06 30.13
N GLU A 488 -2.58 8.72 30.40
CA GLU A 488 -3.91 8.24 29.97
C GLU A 488 -4.08 8.11 28.45
N ALA A 489 -3.23 8.76 27.65
CA ALA A 489 -3.22 8.65 26.20
C ALA A 489 -2.33 7.49 25.70
N GLY A 490 -1.72 6.72 26.62
CA GLY A 490 -0.82 5.61 26.33
C GLY A 490 0.56 6.06 25.84
N ASN A 491 0.94 7.32 26.02
CA ASN A 491 2.30 7.78 25.75
C ASN A 491 3.22 7.31 26.88
N ARG A 492 4.37 6.74 26.51
CA ARG A 492 5.27 6.08 27.46
C ARG A 492 6.67 6.68 27.41
N SER A 493 7.27 6.73 28.57
CA SER A 493 8.70 6.97 28.76
C SER A 493 9.25 5.98 29.76
N GLU A 494 10.46 5.50 29.53
CA GLU A 494 11.14 4.64 30.50
C GLU A 494 12.60 5.03 30.66
N ILE A 495 13.14 4.74 31.84
CA ILE A 495 14.57 4.80 32.12
C ILE A 495 14.97 3.50 32.80
N SER A 496 16.14 2.98 32.43
CA SER A 496 16.71 1.78 33.05
C SER A 496 18.16 2.03 33.40
N ASP A 497 18.55 1.72 34.63
CA ASP A 497 19.95 1.84 35.08
C ASP A 497 20.23 0.84 36.21
N SER A 498 21.51 0.58 36.46
CA SER A 498 21.97 -0.29 37.54
C SER A 498 22.51 0.55 38.69
N PHE A 499 22.05 0.26 39.90
CA PHE A 499 22.46 1.00 41.08
C PHE A 499 22.89 0.03 42.19
N LEU A 500 23.96 0.42 42.90
CA LEU A 500 24.50 -0.31 44.05
C LEU A 500 23.94 0.26 45.36
N CYS A 501 23.34 -0.60 46.18
CA CYS A 501 22.97 -0.31 47.57
C CYS A 501 23.97 -1.01 48.51
N ASN A 502 24.52 -0.27 49.47
CA ASN A 502 25.56 -0.73 50.40
C ASN A 502 25.00 -1.37 51.70
N LEU A 503 23.68 -1.36 51.89
CA LEU A 503 22.99 -1.92 53.06
C LEU A 503 22.68 -3.42 52.92
#